data_AF-A0A9E7ZU72-F1
#
_entry.id   AF-A0A9E7ZU72-F1
#
_cell.length_a   1.000
_cell.length_b   1.000
_cell.length_c   1.000
_cell.angle_alpha   90.00
_cell.angle_beta   90.00
_cell.angle_gamma   90.00
#
_symmetry.space_group_name_H-M   'P 1'
#
loop_
_entity.id
_entity.type
_entity.pdbx_description
1 polymer ?
#
loop_
_entity_poly.entity_id
_entity_poly.type
_entity_poly.pdbx_seq_one_letter_code
_entity_poly.pdbx_strand_id
1 'polypeptide(L)'
;MVSSAAFVFRYVAFALVATAGNLGTQRLVLRWGDEALVYYLALLAGTLVGLVLKYCLDKRWIFRDVTSGFAEHGRKFSLYTLMGVATTAIFWGTETLFWLAWNAEAAREIGALIGLSVGYLVKYHLDRRYVFVRGRPAMDGAAC
;
A
#
# COMPACT_ATOMS: atom_id res chain seq x y z
N MET A 1 -14.02 5.09 28.41
CA MET A 1 -14.59 4.90 27.05
C MET A 1 -14.35 6.17 26.25
N VAL A 2 -13.55 6.14 25.19
CA VAL A 2 -13.45 7.29 24.28
C VAL A 2 -14.78 7.39 23.54
N SER A 3 -15.47 8.52 23.62
CA SER A 3 -16.75 8.72 22.91
C SER A 3 -16.55 8.49 21.41
N SER A 4 -17.49 7.78 20.77
CA SER A 4 -17.48 7.47 19.34
C SER A 4 -17.24 8.72 18.47
N ALA A 5 -17.74 9.88 18.90
CA ALA A 5 -17.51 11.16 18.22
C ALA A 5 -16.03 11.59 18.23
N ALA A 6 -15.33 11.40 19.36
CA ALA A 6 -13.92 11.77 19.49
C ALA A 6 -12.99 10.80 18.73
N PHE A 7 -13.43 9.55 18.51
CA PHE A 7 -12.76 8.61 17.63
C PHE A 7 -12.88 9.05 16.17
N VAL A 8 -14.12 9.28 15.70
CA VAL A 8 -14.40 9.72 14.32
C VAL A 8 -13.69 11.02 14.01
N PHE A 9 -13.72 11.99 14.93
CA PHE A 9 -13.03 13.27 14.75
C PHE A 9 -11.52 13.11 14.52
N ARG A 10 -10.83 12.34 15.38
CA ARG A 10 -9.39 12.09 15.21
C ARG A 10 -9.09 11.36 13.91
N TYR A 11 -9.93 10.38 13.57
CA TYR A 11 -9.76 9.61 12.35
C TYR A 11 -9.86 10.48 11.09
N VAL A 12 -10.87 11.36 11.04
CA VAL A 12 -11.03 12.35 9.97
C VAL A 12 -9.86 13.33 9.95
N ALA A 13 -9.45 13.87 11.11
CA ALA A 13 -8.31 14.78 11.19
C ALA A 13 -7.02 14.14 10.65
N PHE A 14 -6.73 12.89 11.00
CA PHE A 14 -5.55 12.18 10.51
C PHE A 14 -5.63 11.85 9.02
N ALA A 15 -6.84 11.54 8.51
CA ALA A 15 -7.05 11.41 7.07
C ALA A 15 -6.77 12.72 6.33
N LEU A 16 -7.22 13.87 6.85
CA LEU A 16 -6.95 15.18 6.27
C LEU A 16 -5.45 15.50 6.27
N VAL A 17 -4.72 15.20 7.34
CA VAL A 17 -3.27 15.39 7.41
C VAL A 17 -2.55 14.50 6.39
N ALA A 18 -2.95 13.24 6.26
CA ALA A 18 -2.41 12.32 5.28
C ALA A 18 -2.67 12.80 3.84
N THR A 19 -3.88 13.28 3.55
CA THR A 19 -4.24 13.86 2.24
C THR A 19 -3.44 15.12 1.95
N ALA A 20 -3.26 16.01 2.94
CA ALA A 20 -2.45 17.21 2.80
C ALA A 20 -0.98 16.87 2.51
N GLY A 21 -0.42 15.88 3.21
CA GLY A 21 0.93 15.38 2.95
C GLY A 21 1.06 14.79 1.54
N ASN A 22 0.10 13.98 1.12
CA ASN A 22 0.06 13.41 -0.24
C ASN A 22 0.08 14.52 -1.31
N LEU A 23 -0.90 15.43 -1.27
CA LEU A 23 -1.00 16.52 -2.25
C LEU A 23 0.18 17.49 -2.18
N GLY A 24 0.72 17.74 -0.98
CA GLY A 24 1.92 18.55 -0.78
C GLY A 24 3.13 17.94 -1.48
N THR A 25 3.36 16.64 -1.29
CA THR A 25 4.43 15.90 -1.97
C THR A 25 4.20 15.87 -3.48
N GLN A 26 2.98 15.61 -3.96
CA GLN A 26 2.68 15.67 -5.39
C GLN A 26 3.05 17.04 -5.97
N ARG A 27 2.60 18.12 -5.33
CA ARG A 27 2.92 19.50 -5.77
C ARG A 27 4.41 19.81 -5.75
N LEU A 28 5.15 19.28 -4.78
CA LEU A 28 6.60 19.46 -4.74
C LEU A 28 7.25 18.73 -5.92
N VAL A 29 6.86 17.48 -6.18
CA VAL A 29 7.41 16.67 -7.26
C VAL A 29 7.11 17.30 -8.64
N LEU A 30 5.90 17.81 -8.84
CA LEU A 30 5.49 18.47 -10.07
C LEU A 30 6.25 19.78 -10.35
N ARG A 31 6.97 20.37 -9.38
CA ARG A 31 7.84 21.54 -9.65
C ARG A 31 9.04 21.21 -10.53
N TRP A 32 9.41 19.94 -10.66
CA TRP A 32 10.53 19.50 -11.48
C TRP A 32 10.15 19.24 -12.94
N GLY A 33 8.87 19.42 -13.32
CA GLY A 33 8.42 19.39 -14.72
C GLY A 33 7.01 18.82 -14.88
N ASP A 34 6.47 19.01 -16.08
CA ASP A 34 5.10 18.59 -16.46
C ASP A 34 5.09 17.31 -17.31
N GLU A 35 6.26 16.68 -17.46
CA GLU A 35 6.42 15.43 -18.20
C GLU A 35 5.66 14.28 -17.52
N ALA A 36 5.15 13.34 -18.32
CA ALA A 36 4.38 12.20 -17.82
C ALA A 36 5.13 11.40 -16.73
N LEU A 37 6.46 11.26 -16.87
CA LEU A 37 7.30 10.60 -15.86
C LEU A 37 7.26 11.33 -14.51
N VAL A 38 7.36 12.66 -14.50
CA VAL A 38 7.33 13.47 -13.28
C VAL A 38 5.95 13.40 -12.63
N TYR A 39 4.89 13.37 -13.43
CA TYR A 39 3.52 13.15 -12.95
C TYR A 39 3.34 11.79 -12.25
N TYR A 40 3.84 10.71 -12.84
CA TYR A 40 3.77 9.38 -12.20
C TYR A 40 4.62 9.32 -10.92
N LEU A 41 5.81 9.92 -10.91
CA LEU A 41 6.63 10.04 -9.71
C LEU A 41 5.93 10.86 -8.61
N ALA A 42 5.22 11.92 -8.98
CA ALA A 42 4.44 12.72 -8.04
C ALA A 42 3.34 11.89 -7.40
N LEU A 43 2.54 11.17 -8.20
CA LEU A 43 1.49 10.27 -7.73
C LEU A 43 2.03 9.21 -6.76
N LEU A 44 3.13 8.55 -7.13
CA LEU A 44 3.74 7.50 -6.32
C LEU A 44 4.28 8.06 -4.99
N ALA A 45 5.07 9.14 -5.05
CA ALA A 45 5.66 9.77 -3.88
C ALA A 45 4.59 10.31 -2.91
N GLY A 46 3.57 11.00 -3.45
CA GLY A 46 2.46 11.51 -2.65
C GLY A 46 1.67 10.41 -1.97
N THR A 47 1.38 9.32 -2.69
CA THR A 47 0.66 8.18 -2.13
C THR A 47 1.44 7.51 -1.00
N LEU A 48 2.75 7.32 -1.18
CA LEU A 48 3.62 6.76 -0.14
C LEU A 48 3.67 7.65 1.11
N VAL A 49 3.89 8.96 0.94
CA VAL A 49 3.95 9.91 2.06
C VAL A 49 2.61 9.96 2.81
N GLY A 50 1.49 10.04 2.09
CA GLY A 50 0.16 10.03 2.69
C GLY A 50 -0.12 8.77 3.50
N LEU A 51 0.22 7.59 2.95
CA LEU A 51 0.06 6.31 3.65
C LEU A 51 0.92 6.22 4.91
N VAL A 52 2.19 6.64 4.84
CA VAL A 52 3.10 6.64 6.00
C VAL A 52 2.58 7.58 7.10
N LEU A 53 2.17 8.80 6.74
CA LEU A 53 1.61 9.76 7.70
C LEU A 53 0.34 9.20 8.36
N LYS A 54 -0.59 8.66 7.57
CA LYS A 54 -1.82 8.05 8.10
C LYS A 54 -1.48 6.92 9.07
N TYR A 55 -0.58 6.02 8.69
CA TYR A 55 -0.18 4.89 9.53
C TYR A 55 0.42 5.34 10.86
N CYS A 56 1.37 6.27 10.83
CA CYS A 56 2.01 6.80 12.04
C CYS A 56 1.01 7.48 12.97
N LEU A 57 0.11 8.30 12.41
CA LEU A 57 -0.90 9.02 13.17
C LEU A 57 -1.94 8.06 13.79
N ASP A 58 -2.51 7.17 12.98
CA ASP A 58 -3.52 6.22 13.46
C ASP A 58 -2.91 5.30 14.53
N LYS A 59 -1.69 4.78 14.32
CA LYS A 59 -1.00 3.92 15.29
C LYS A 59 -0.80 4.60 16.64
N ARG A 60 -0.28 5.84 16.63
CA ARG A 60 0.14 6.54 17.84
C ARG A 60 -1.07 7.04 18.65
N TRP A 61 -2.14 7.51 18.00
CA TRP A 61 -3.22 8.23 18.67
C TRP A 61 -4.59 7.55 18.63
N ILE A 62 -4.91 6.75 17.60
CA ILE A 62 -6.16 5.98 17.57
C ILE A 62 -5.98 4.66 18.33
N PHE A 63 -4.92 3.92 18.00
CA PHE A 63 -4.75 2.56 18.51
C PHE A 63 -4.03 2.48 19.86
N ARG A 64 -3.50 3.61 20.38
CA ARG A 64 -2.79 3.73 21.69
C ARG A 64 -2.15 2.40 22.10
N ASP A 65 -1.23 1.93 21.26
CA ASP A 65 -0.75 0.55 21.25
C ASP A 65 0.05 0.25 22.53
N VAL A 66 -0.66 -0.16 23.58
CA VAL A 66 -0.14 -0.78 24.80
C VAL A 66 -0.93 -2.09 24.93
N THR A 67 -0.37 -3.14 24.33
CA THR A 67 -0.76 -4.55 24.51
C THR A 67 -2.12 -5.04 23.98
N SER A 68 -2.04 -6.06 23.11
CA SER A 68 -3.02 -7.11 22.78
C SER A 68 -3.91 -6.95 21.52
N GLY A 69 -3.83 -7.96 20.65
CA GLY A 69 -4.97 -8.50 19.90
C GLY A 69 -5.25 -7.98 18.49
N PHE A 70 -5.42 -6.68 18.27
CA PHE A 70 -5.96 -6.15 17.00
C PHE A 70 -4.92 -5.62 15.99
N ALA A 71 -3.67 -5.46 16.42
CA ALA A 71 -2.55 -5.07 15.57
C ALA A 71 -2.30 -6.06 14.42
N GLU A 72 -2.63 -7.34 14.58
CA GLU A 72 -2.57 -8.35 13.51
C GLU A 72 -3.52 -8.05 12.34
N HIS A 73 -4.75 -7.60 12.62
CA HIS A 73 -5.77 -7.35 11.59
C HIS A 73 -5.53 -6.04 10.85
N GLY A 74 -5.17 -4.97 11.55
CA GLY A 74 -4.75 -3.70 10.93
C GLY A 74 -3.44 -3.83 10.15
N ARG A 75 -2.49 -4.64 10.64
CA ARG A 75 -1.25 -5.00 9.92
C ARG A 75 -1.56 -5.83 8.68
N LYS A 76 -2.46 -6.82 8.76
CA LYS A 76 -2.88 -7.61 7.59
C LYS A 76 -3.56 -6.74 6.54
N PHE A 77 -4.49 -5.86 6.92
CA PHE A 77 -5.15 -4.95 5.98
C PHE A 77 -4.17 -3.95 5.33
N SER A 78 -3.31 -3.31 6.13
CA SER A 78 -2.28 -2.39 5.60
C SER A 78 -1.24 -3.10 4.73
N LEU A 79 -0.82 -4.32 5.09
CA LEU A 79 0.02 -5.16 4.23
C LEU A 79 -0.71 -5.50 2.93
N TYR A 80 -2.00 -5.83 2.99
CA TYR A 80 -2.81 -6.18 1.81
C TYR A 80 -2.96 -4.98 0.86
N THR A 81 -3.22 -3.78 1.39
CA THR A 81 -3.30 -2.55 0.59
C THR A 81 -1.93 -2.16 0.03
N LEU A 82 -0.87 -2.24 0.83
CA LEU A 82 0.50 -1.95 0.42
C LEU A 82 0.97 -2.92 -0.68
N MET A 83 0.58 -4.19 -0.57
CA MET A 83 0.81 -5.19 -1.60
C MET A 83 0.08 -4.87 -2.90
N GLY A 84 -1.21 -4.50 -2.82
CA GLY A 84 -1.97 -4.07 -3.98
C GLY A 84 -1.25 -2.93 -4.70
N VAL A 85 -0.92 -1.87 -3.97
CA VAL A 85 -0.17 -0.71 -4.49
C VAL A 85 1.19 -1.11 -5.08
N ALA A 86 1.95 -1.97 -4.40
CA ALA A 86 3.25 -2.43 -4.90
C ALA A 86 3.11 -3.23 -6.20
N THR A 87 2.14 -4.13 -6.28
CA THR A 87 1.92 -4.97 -7.47
C THR A 87 1.40 -4.15 -8.66
N THR A 88 0.53 -3.17 -8.42
CA THR A 88 0.09 -2.21 -9.44
C THR A 88 1.25 -1.35 -9.93
N ALA A 89 2.14 -0.91 -9.03
CA ALA A 89 3.32 -0.13 -9.39
C ALA A 89 4.33 -0.95 -10.23
N ILE A 90 4.51 -2.25 -9.93
CA ILE A 90 5.36 -3.15 -10.74
C ILE A 90 4.77 -3.31 -12.15
N PHE A 91 3.46 -3.53 -12.24
CA PHE A 91 2.76 -3.63 -13.51
C PHE A 91 2.93 -2.36 -14.34
N TRP A 92 2.51 -1.20 -13.81
CA TRP A 92 2.59 0.08 -14.52
C TRP A 92 4.03 0.49 -14.83
N GLY A 93 4.97 0.22 -13.92
CA GLY A 93 6.38 0.53 -14.10
C GLY A 93 6.99 -0.27 -15.26
N THR A 94 6.67 -1.55 -15.37
CA THR A 94 7.20 -2.41 -16.44
C THR A 94 6.57 -2.09 -17.79
N GLU A 95 5.25 -1.86 -17.81
CA GLU A 95 4.52 -1.37 -18.99
C GLU A 95 5.11 -0.04 -19.50
N THR A 96 5.29 0.92 -18.59
CA THR A 96 5.85 2.24 -18.92
C THR A 96 7.29 2.15 -19.38
N LEU A 97 8.12 1.31 -18.75
CA LEU A 97 9.52 1.13 -19.13
C LEU A 97 9.66 0.60 -20.56
N PHE A 98 8.85 -0.40 -20.91
CA PHE A 98 8.85 -0.96 -22.27
C PHE A 98 8.30 0.03 -23.31
N TRP A 99 7.27 0.80 -22.94
CA TRP A 99 6.77 1.88 -23.77
C TRP A 99 7.86 2.93 -24.03
N LEU A 100 8.58 3.37 -23.00
CA LEU A 100 9.61 4.40 -23.14
C LEU A 100 10.85 3.92 -23.91
N ALA A 101 11.20 2.63 -23.81
CA ALA A 101 12.39 2.08 -24.46
C ALA A 101 12.20 1.82 -25.96
N TRP A 102 10.98 1.47 -26.41
CA TRP A 102 10.71 1.13 -27.80
C TRP A 102 9.67 2.00 -28.50
N ASN A 103 8.89 2.78 -27.77
CA ASN A 103 7.83 3.66 -28.28
C ASN A 103 6.87 2.95 -29.25
N ALA A 104 6.58 1.68 -28.96
CA ALA A 104 5.75 0.80 -29.77
C ALA A 104 4.67 0.16 -28.89
N GLU A 105 3.44 0.09 -29.39
CA GLU A 105 2.31 -0.47 -28.63
C GLU A 105 2.54 -1.93 -28.25
N ALA A 106 3.08 -2.73 -29.17
CA ALA A 106 3.45 -4.12 -28.90
C ALA A 106 4.48 -4.24 -27.77
N ALA A 107 5.44 -3.32 -27.67
CA ALA A 107 6.42 -3.32 -26.59
C ALA A 107 5.75 -3.00 -25.25
N ARG A 108 4.86 -1.99 -25.21
CA ARG A 108 4.05 -1.67 -24.02
C ARG A 108 3.25 -2.88 -23.55
N GLU A 109 2.58 -3.58 -24.45
CA GLU A 109 1.78 -4.78 -24.13
C GLU A 109 2.64 -5.92 -23.58
N ILE A 110 3.85 -6.12 -24.14
CA ILE A 110 4.83 -7.07 -23.61
C ILE A 110 5.27 -6.66 -22.20
N GLY A 111 5.56 -5.37 -21.98
CA GLY A 111 5.90 -4.84 -20.67
C GLY A 111 4.77 -5.01 -19.64
N ALA A 112 3.52 -4.81 -20.06
CA ALA A 112 2.33 -5.05 -19.26
C ALA A 112 2.21 -6.54 -18.87
N LEU A 113 2.38 -7.46 -19.83
CA LEU A 113 2.36 -8.91 -19.58
C LEU A 113 3.44 -9.33 -18.58
N ILE A 114 4.67 -8.83 -18.75
CA ILE A 114 5.78 -9.11 -17.83
C ILE A 114 5.47 -8.51 -16.45
N GLY A 115 5.03 -7.26 -16.40
CA GLY A 115 4.71 -6.55 -15.17
C GLY A 115 3.60 -7.22 -14.37
N LEU A 116 2.54 -7.69 -15.04
CA LEU A 116 1.47 -8.48 -14.43
C LEU A 116 2.00 -9.83 -13.93
N SER A 117 2.81 -10.53 -14.72
CA SER A 117 3.39 -11.83 -14.34
C SER A 117 4.24 -11.70 -13.07
N VAL A 118 5.13 -10.70 -13.01
CA VAL A 118 5.95 -10.40 -11.85
C VAL A 118 5.08 -9.93 -10.68
N GLY A 119 4.09 -9.08 -10.93
CA GLY A 119 3.14 -8.61 -9.92
C GLY A 119 2.41 -9.77 -9.24
N TYR A 120 1.94 -10.77 -10.00
CA TYR A 120 1.32 -11.97 -9.45
C TYR A 120 2.29 -12.85 -8.67
N LEU A 121 3.53 -13.02 -9.13
CA LEU A 121 4.55 -13.76 -8.39
C LEU A 121 4.86 -13.10 -7.04
N VAL A 122 5.08 -11.79 -7.03
CA VAL A 122 5.31 -11.01 -5.82
C VAL A 122 4.10 -11.10 -4.90
N LYS A 123 2.88 -10.95 -5.44
CA LYS A 123 1.63 -11.12 -4.69
C LYS A 123 1.54 -12.50 -4.04
N TYR A 124 1.83 -13.56 -4.78
CA TYR A 124 1.81 -14.93 -4.29
C TYR A 124 2.80 -15.14 -3.12
N HIS A 125 4.04 -14.65 -3.26
CA HIS A 125 5.03 -14.77 -2.20
C HIS A 125 4.64 -14.02 -0.92
N LEU A 126 4.02 -12.85 -1.08
CA LEU A 126 3.59 -12.03 0.04
C LEU A 126 2.31 -12.57 0.69
N ASP A 127 1.31 -13.00 -0.08
CA ASP A 127 0.09 -13.64 0.43
C ASP A 127 0.44 -14.93 1.22
N ARG A 128 1.33 -15.76 0.68
CA ARG A 128 1.84 -16.96 1.36
C ARG A 128 2.54 -16.64 2.67
N ARG A 129 3.27 -15.51 2.75
CA ARG A 129 4.08 -15.16 3.92
C ARG A 129 3.28 -14.45 5.02
N TYR A 130 2.29 -13.64 4.65
CA TYR A 130 1.62 -12.73 5.58
C TYR A 130 0.13 -13.03 5.81
N VAL A 131 -0.56 -13.63 4.84
CA VAL A 131 -2.01 -13.88 4.90
C VAL A 131 -2.27 -15.33 5.28
N PHE A 132 -1.61 -16.26 4.59
CA PHE A 132 -1.74 -17.70 4.82
C PHE A 132 -0.58 -18.23 5.66
N VAL A 133 -0.36 -17.65 6.84
CA VAL A 133 0.50 -18.30 7.84
C VAL A 133 -0.23 -19.58 8.25
N ARG A 134 0.33 -20.74 7.88
CA ARG A 134 -0.22 -22.06 8.20
C ARG A 134 -0.59 -22.14 9.68
N GLY A 135 -1.89 -22.07 9.97
CA GLY A 135 -2.42 -22.51 11.25
C GLY A 135 -2.08 -24.00 11.37
N ARG A 136 -1.25 -24.34 12.36
CA ARG A 136 -1.09 -25.72 12.79
C ARG A 136 -2.50 -26.21 13.18
N PRO A 137 -3.02 -27.32 12.63
CA PRO A 137 -4.29 -27.86 13.12
C PRO A 137 -4.10 -28.13 14.62
N ALA A 138 -4.98 -27.57 15.44
CA ALA A 138 -5.09 -27.96 16.83
C ALA A 138 -5.56 -29.42 16.83
N MET A 139 -4.63 -30.35 17.03
CA MET A 139 -4.94 -31.73 17.38
C MET A 139 -5.18 -31.74 18.89
N ASP A 140 -6.35 -31.25 19.31
CA ASP A 140 -6.89 -31.53 20.63
C ASP A 140 -7.90 -32.68 20.50
N GLY A 141 -7.64 -33.76 21.25
CA GLY A 141 -8.69 -34.69 21.69
C GLY A 141 -8.66 -36.11 21.12
N ALA A 142 -7.91 -37.00 21.78
CA ALA A 142 -8.22 -38.41 22.12
C ALA A 142 -6.88 -39.09 22.45
N ALA A 143 -6.64 -39.70 23.61
CA ALA A 143 -7.52 -40.54 24.39
C ALA A 143 -7.19 -40.47 25.90
N CYS A 144 -8.23 -40.71 26.70
CA CYS A 144 -8.16 -41.13 28.10
C CYS A 144 -7.33 -42.40 28.28
#